data_AF-A0A956RBR2-F1
#
_entry.id   AF-A0A956RBR2-F1
#
_cell.length_a   1.000
_cell.length_b   1.000
_cell.length_c   1.000
_cell.angle_alpha   90.00
_cell.angle_beta   90.00
_cell.angle_gamma   90.00
#
_symmetry.space_group_name_H-M   'P 1'
#
loop_
_entity.id
_entity.type
_entity.pdbx_description
1 polymer ?
#
loop_
_entity_poly.entity_id
_entity_poly.type
_entity_poly.pdbx_seq_one_letter_code
_entity_poly.pdbx_strand_id
1 'polypeptide(L)'
;MTLVRQILDFAQQHAAEWSWRMVAALATLLLAWIAMRASRAALHRTLDRSDSVRVRTLRPIVQGLITVSVLGIGMVLSLEQLGFDLTAVIAGAGGVGLAIGFGSQELV
;
A
#
# COMPACT_ATOMS: atom_id res chain seq x y z
N MET A 1 -15.92 -20.73 -38.96
CA MET A 1 -15.96 -19.24 -38.96
C MET A 1 -16.63 -18.62 -37.72
N THR A 2 -17.20 -19.41 -36.81
CA THR A 2 -17.85 -18.93 -35.56
C THR A 2 -16.85 -18.59 -34.46
N LEU A 3 -15.75 -19.34 -34.34
CA LEU A 3 -14.71 -19.13 -33.32
C LEU A 3 -14.00 -17.78 -33.44
N VAL A 4 -13.75 -17.30 -34.67
CA VAL A 4 -13.08 -16.01 -34.88
C VAL A 4 -13.96 -14.85 -34.42
N ARG A 5 -15.28 -14.92 -34.66
CA ARG A 5 -16.22 -13.89 -34.18
C ARG A 5 -16.36 -13.93 -32.66
N GLN A 6 -16.43 -15.12 -32.06
CA GLN A 6 -16.43 -15.27 -30.61
C GLN A 6 -15.19 -14.70 -29.93
N ILE A 7 -14.01 -14.86 -30.52
CA ILE A 7 -12.75 -14.30 -29.99
C ILE A 7 -12.74 -12.77 -30.15
N LEU A 8 -13.25 -12.24 -31.27
CA LEU A 8 -13.32 -10.80 -31.51
C LEU A 8 -14.34 -10.12 -30.59
N ASP A 9 -15.51 -10.75 -30.35
CA ASP A 9 -16.53 -10.25 -29.45
C ASP A 9 -16.05 -10.33 -27.99
N PHE A 10 -15.37 -11.41 -27.60
CA PHE A 10 -14.76 -11.55 -26.28
C PHE A 10 -13.65 -10.52 -26.06
N ALA A 11 -12.79 -10.30 -27.05
CA ALA A 11 -11.74 -9.29 -27.00
C ALA A 11 -12.32 -7.87 -26.95
N GLN A 12 -13.36 -7.56 -27.72
CA GLN A 12 -13.98 -6.24 -27.75
C GLN A 12 -14.77 -5.94 -26.47
N GLN A 13 -15.41 -6.94 -25.87
CA GLN A 13 -16.17 -6.81 -24.63
C GLN A 13 -15.26 -6.76 -23.39
N HIS A 14 -14.15 -7.52 -23.38
CA HIS A 14 -13.20 -7.51 -22.25
C HIS A 14 -12.13 -6.42 -22.38
N ALA A 15 -11.76 -5.94 -23.58
CA ALA A 15 -10.73 -4.91 -23.72
C ALA A 15 -11.06 -3.62 -22.96
N ALA A 16 -12.33 -3.22 -22.92
CA ALA A 16 -12.78 -2.04 -22.17
C ALA A 16 -12.60 -2.21 -20.66
N GLU A 17 -12.97 -3.37 -20.10
CA GLU A 17 -12.84 -3.65 -18.67
C GLU A 17 -11.38 -3.77 -18.23
N TRP A 18 -10.54 -4.43 -19.04
CA TRP A 18 -9.11 -4.54 -18.77
C TRP A 18 -8.41 -3.18 -18.83
N SER A 19 -8.81 -2.30 -19.76
CA SER A 19 -8.26 -0.95 -19.86
C SER A 19 -8.55 -0.11 -18.61
N TRP A 20 -9.77 -0.16 -18.09
CA TRP A 20 -10.15 0.58 -16.89
C TRP A 20 -9.44 0.06 -15.64
N ARG A 21 -9.30 -1.26 -15.49
CA ARG A 21 -8.59 -1.87 -14.35
C ARG A 21 -7.10 -1.53 -14.35
N MET A 22 -6.46 -1.48 -15.52
CA MET A 22 -5.07 -1.05 -15.65
C MET A 22 -4.90 0.43 -15.29
N VAL A 23 -5.82 1.30 -15.74
CA VAL A 23 -5.81 2.73 -15.39
C VAL A 23 -6.04 2.93 -13.89
N ALA A 24 -6.99 2.21 -13.31
CA ALA A 24 -7.25 2.24 -11.88
C ALA A 24 -5.99 1.81 -11.10
N ALA A 25 -5.40 0.66 -11.41
CA ALA A 25 -4.18 0.17 -10.76
C ALA A 25 -3.01 1.18 -10.85
N LEU A 26 -2.82 1.82 -12.01
CA LEU A 26 -1.85 2.90 -12.19
C LEU A 26 -2.18 4.12 -11.33
N ALA A 27 -3.46 4.50 -11.24
CA ALA A 27 -3.91 5.60 -10.40
C ALA A 27 -3.71 5.31 -8.91
N THR A 28 -3.93 4.07 -8.44
CA THR A 28 -3.63 3.68 -7.05
C THR A 28 -2.15 3.76 -6.75
N LEU A 29 -1.31 3.23 -7.65
CA LEU A 29 0.14 3.27 -7.48
C LEU A 29 0.64 4.71 -7.43
N LEU A 30 0.07 5.59 -8.27
CA LEU A 30 0.40 7.02 -8.28
C LEU A 30 -0.07 7.72 -7.00
N LEU A 31 -1.28 7.42 -6.51
CA LEU A 31 -1.78 7.92 -5.22
C LEU A 31 -0.92 7.43 -4.04
N ALA A 32 -0.53 6.15 -4.02
CA ALA A 32 0.34 5.58 -3.02
C ALA A 32 1.73 6.24 -3.03
N TRP A 33 2.28 6.50 -4.22
CA TRP A 33 3.54 7.22 -4.39
C TRP A 33 3.46 8.66 -3.86
N ILE A 34 2.38 9.40 -4.18
CA ILE A 34 2.13 10.75 -3.67
C ILE A 34 1.97 10.74 -2.14
N ALA A 35 1.19 9.80 -1.60
CA ALA A 35 0.98 9.67 -0.15
C ALA A 35 2.31 9.41 0.58
N MET A 36 3.16 8.56 0.03
CA MET A 36 4.49 8.27 0.59
C MET A 36 5.41 9.49 0.55
N ARG A 37 5.39 10.25 -0.55
CA ARG A 37 6.13 11.53 -0.69
C ARG A 37 5.65 12.57 0.33
N ALA A 38 4.34 12.67 0.52
CA ALA A 38 3.71 13.60 1.45
C ALA A 38 4.01 13.22 2.92
N SER A 39 3.90 11.95 3.28
CA SER A 39 4.21 11.46 4.64
C SER A 39 5.65 11.73 5.03
N ARG A 40 6.61 11.49 4.13
CA ARG A 40 8.03 11.85 4.35
C ARG A 40 8.20 13.36 4.55
N ALA A 41 7.55 14.19 3.73
CA ALA A 41 7.64 15.64 3.85
C ALA A 41 6.98 16.20 5.13
N ALA A 42 5.88 15.60 5.58
CA ALA A 42 5.20 15.97 6.83
C ALA A 42 6.05 15.62 8.05
N LEU A 43 6.67 14.44 8.06
CA LEU A 43 7.58 13.97 9.11
C LEU A 43 8.78 14.90 9.34
N HIS A 44 9.41 15.39 8.27
CA HIS A 44 10.51 16.34 8.40
C HIS A 44 10.05 17.65 9.06
N ARG A 45 8.85 18.16 8.74
CA ARG A 45 8.35 19.42 9.33
C ARG A 45 7.92 19.31 10.79
N THR A 46 7.43 18.16 11.22
CA THR A 46 6.96 17.95 12.61
C THR A 46 8.10 17.59 13.55
N LEU A 47 9.08 16.80 13.10
CA LEU A 47 10.19 16.34 13.93
C LEU A 47 11.31 17.36 14.07
N ASP A 48 11.53 18.23 13.08
CA ASP A 48 12.59 19.26 13.15
C ASP A 48 12.19 20.47 14.02
N ARG A 49 10.95 20.51 14.54
CA ARG A 49 10.42 21.61 15.36
C ARG A 49 10.58 21.38 16.87
N SER A 50 11.02 20.20 17.29
CA SER A 50 11.19 19.83 18.71
C SER A 50 12.61 19.32 18.95
N ASP A 51 13.50 20.23 19.33
CA ASP A 51 14.94 20.02 19.54
C ASP A 51 15.25 19.38 20.92
N SER A 52 14.35 18.51 21.39
CA SER A 52 14.48 17.87 22.70
C SER A 52 15.21 16.52 22.58
N VAL A 53 16.11 16.23 23.53
CA VAL A 53 16.93 15.00 23.56
C VAL A 53 16.08 13.72 23.46
N ARG A 54 14.81 13.75 23.90
CA ARG A 54 13.82 12.65 23.75
C ARG A 54 13.32 12.44 22.33
N VAL A 55 13.18 13.50 21.53
CA VAL A 55 12.77 13.38 20.13
C VAL A 55 13.85 12.66 19.33
N ARG A 56 15.14 12.87 19.66
CA ARG A 56 16.26 12.22 18.98
C ARG A 56 16.26 10.70 19.08
N THR A 57 15.74 10.13 20.18
CA THR A 57 15.65 8.67 20.39
C THR A 57 14.34 8.08 19.87
N LEU A 58 13.21 8.80 19.95
CA LEU A 58 11.91 8.34 19.44
C LEU A 58 11.75 8.52 17.92
N ARG A 59 12.50 9.45 17.32
CA ARG A 59 12.48 9.77 15.89
C ARG A 59 12.60 8.55 14.97
N PRO A 60 13.59 7.64 15.12
CA PRO A 60 13.71 6.48 14.23
C PRO A 60 12.53 5.50 14.35
N ILE A 61 11.98 5.31 15.56
CA ILE A 61 10.84 4.41 15.79
C ILE A 61 9.59 4.95 15.09
N VAL A 62 9.29 6.23 15.29
CA VAL A 62 8.13 6.90 14.68
C VAL A 62 8.25 6.97 13.15
N GLN A 63 9.44 7.29 12.64
CA GLN A 63 9.71 7.29 11.20
C GLN A 63 9.58 5.89 10.57
N GLY A 64 10.10 4.86 11.25
CA GLY A 64 9.95 3.46 10.83
C GLY A 64 8.48 3.04 10.80
N LEU A 65 7.74 3.33 11.87
CA LEU A 65 6.32 3.00 11.98
C LEU A 65 5.49 3.65 10.86
N ILE A 66 5.63 4.96 10.66
CA ILE A 66 4.89 5.66 9.59
C ILE A 66 5.28 5.14 8.21
N THR A 67 6.56 4.85 7.98
CA THR A 67 7.02 4.29 6.71
C THR A 67 6.37 2.94 6.45
N VAL A 68 6.38 2.03 7.43
CA VAL A 68 5.79 0.69 7.32
C VAL A 68 4.27 0.77 7.17
N SER A 69 3.58 1.59 7.96
CA SER A 69 2.12 1.73 7.89
C SER A 69 1.65 2.29 6.54
N VAL A 70 2.27 3.36 6.05
CA VAL A 70 1.90 3.97 4.76
C VAL A 70 2.20 3.03 3.60
N LEU A 71 3.36 2.37 3.63
CA LEU A 71 3.76 1.45 2.57
C LEU A 71 2.88 0.19 2.57
N GLY A 72 2.53 -0.33 3.75
CA GLY A 72 1.60 -1.44 3.90
C GLY A 72 0.20 -1.12 3.38
N ILE A 73 -0.39 0.01 3.81
CA ILE A 73 -1.73 0.43 3.33
C ILE A 73 -1.71 0.67 1.81
N GLY A 74 -0.70 1.36 1.30
CA GLY A 74 -0.55 1.61 -0.14
C GLY A 74 -0.43 0.33 -0.96
N MET A 75 0.30 -0.66 -0.45
CA MET A 75 0.43 -1.99 -1.07
C MET A 75 -0.93 -2.71 -1.10
N VAL A 76 -1.61 -2.77 0.04
CA VAL A 76 -2.92 -3.44 0.19
C VAL A 76 -3.98 -2.84 -0.77
N LEU A 77 -4.08 -1.52 -0.82
CA LEU A 77 -5.01 -0.82 -1.73
C LEU A 77 -4.64 -1.03 -3.20
N SER A 78 -3.34 -1.13 -3.53
CA SER A 78 -2.91 -1.42 -4.90
C SER A 78 -3.29 -2.83 -5.34
N LEU A 79 -3.23 -3.81 -4.42
CA LEU A 79 -3.64 -5.19 -4.67
C LEU A 79 -5.14 -5.28 -4.96
N GLU A 80 -5.98 -4.53 -4.25
CA GLU A 80 -7.43 -4.47 -4.49
C GLU A 80 -7.74 -4.07 -5.95
N GLN A 81 -7.00 -3.10 -6.50
CA GLN A 81 -7.23 -2.64 -7.88
C GLN A 81 -6.74 -3.61 -8.95
N LEU A 82 -5.74 -4.44 -8.62
CA LEU A 82 -5.32 -5.58 -9.44
C LEU A 82 -6.33 -6.75 -9.38
N GLY A 83 -7.38 -6.65 -8.56
CA GLY A 83 -8.42 -7.66 -8.42
C GLY A 83 -8.11 -8.75 -7.39
N PHE A 84 -7.12 -8.53 -6.51
CA PHE A 84 -6.90 -9.40 -5.36
C PHE A 84 -7.97 -9.15 -4.30
N ASP A 85 -8.34 -10.20 -3.55
CA ASP A 85 -9.28 -10.08 -2.44
C ASP A 85 -8.61 -9.35 -1.26
N LEU A 86 -9.04 -8.11 -1.07
CA LEU A 86 -8.62 -7.24 0.01
C LEU A 86 -8.78 -7.90 1.40
N THR A 87 -9.87 -8.65 1.59
CA THR A 87 -10.22 -9.27 2.87
C THR A 87 -9.16 -10.28 3.30
N ALA A 88 -8.74 -11.14 2.36
CA ALA A 88 -7.71 -12.13 2.60
C ALA A 88 -6.34 -11.49 2.87
N VAL A 89 -6.00 -10.43 2.13
CA VAL A 89 -4.73 -9.70 2.30
C VAL A 89 -4.68 -9.01 3.66
N ILE A 90 -5.74 -8.31 4.07
CA ILE A 90 -5.81 -7.64 5.37
C ILE A 90 -5.77 -8.66 6.50
N ALA A 91 -6.49 -9.79 6.38
CA ALA A 91 -6.45 -10.85 7.38
C ALA A 91 -5.02 -11.41 7.56
N GLY A 92 -4.30 -11.67 6.46
CA GLY A 92 -2.91 -12.11 6.49
C GLY A 92 -1.96 -11.05 7.08
N ALA A 93 -2.07 -9.80 6.64
CA ALA A 93 -1.26 -8.69 7.13
C ALA A 93 -1.47 -8.45 8.64
N GLY A 94 -2.71 -8.58 9.13
CA GLY A 94 -3.03 -8.52 10.55
C GLY A 94 -2.33 -9.62 11.35
N GLY A 95 -2.36 -10.86 10.85
CA GLY A 95 -1.63 -11.99 11.46
C GLY A 95 -0.12 -11.79 11.52
N VAL A 96 0.49 -11.31 10.42
CA VAL A 96 1.93 -10.99 10.38
C VAL A 96 2.28 -9.86 11.36
N GLY A 97 1.46 -8.82 11.43
CA GLY A 97 1.64 -7.71 12.37
C GLY A 97 1.59 -8.15 13.82
N LEU A 98 0.65 -9.04 14.18
CA LEU A 98 0.57 -9.63 15.51
C LEU A 98 1.79 -10.49 15.84
N ALA A 99 2.26 -11.32 14.89
CA ALA A 99 3.46 -12.14 15.08
C ALA A 99 4.71 -11.29 15.33
N ILE A 100 4.89 -10.20 14.58
CA ILE A 100 5.97 -9.23 14.81
C ILE A 100 5.80 -8.54 16.17
N GLY A 101 4.57 -8.19 16.54
CA GLY A 101 4.23 -7.60 17.83
C GLY A 101 4.64 -8.51 19.00
N PHE A 102 4.31 -9.80 18.93
CA PHE A 102 4.73 -10.78 19.94
C PHE A 102 6.24 -11.01 19.93
N GLY A 103 6.89 -11.13 18.77
CA GLY A 103 8.35 -11.27 18.69
C GLY A 103 9.12 -10.07 19.22
N SER A 104 8.53 -8.86 19.16
CA SER A 104 9.14 -7.66 19.73
C SER A 104 9.17 -7.64 21.27
N GLN A 105 8.34 -8.46 21.92
CA GLN A 105 8.30 -8.55 23.39
C GLN A 105 9.46 -9.38 23.95
N GLU A 106 10.02 -10.33 23.18
CA GLU A 106 11.22 -11.08 23.58
C GLU A 106 12.53 -10.27 23.46
N LEU A 107 12.49 -9.11 22.78
CA LEU A 107 13.66 -8.24 22.56
C LEU A 107 13.87 -7.19 23.68
N VAL A 108 12.95 -7.11 24.66
CA VAL A 108 13.04 -6.26 25.86
C VAL A 108 13.45 -7.11 27.05
#